data_AF-A0A6C0LEL1-F1
#
_entry.id   AF-A0A6C0LEL1-F1
#
_cell.length_a   1.000
_cell.length_b   1.000
_cell.length_c   1.000
_cell.angle_alpha   90.00
_cell.angle_beta   90.00
_cell.angle_gamma   90.00
#
_symmetry.space_group_name_H-M   'P 1'
#
loop_
_entity.id
_entity.type
_entity.pdbx_description
1 polymer ?
#
loop_
_entity_poly.entity_id
_entity_poly.type
_entity_poly.pdbx_seq_one_letter_code
_entity_poly.pdbx_strand_id
1 'polypeptide(L)' 'MTNLFLDHPNSVCLTYNDHFKLSMKFSYKFDITSLKAFIHATFPFMFIKSTTEIMNDIENQLKINKCD' A
#
# COMPACT_ATOMS: atom_id res chain seq x y z
N MET A 1 0.25 28.33 10.47
CA MET A 1 -0.60 27.82 9.38
C MET A 1 -0.13 26.41 9.07
N THR A 2 -1.06 25.46 9.04
CA THR A 2 -0.82 24.01 8.84
C THR A 2 -0.86 23.74 7.33
N ASN A 3 0.22 23.20 6.74
CA ASN A 3 0.27 22.90 5.31
C ASN A 3 -0.23 21.48 5.07
N LEU A 4 -1.50 21.35 4.68
CA LEU A 4 -2.19 20.07 4.48
C LEU A 4 -1.47 19.10 3.52
N PHE A 5 -0.67 19.61 2.58
CA PHE A 5 0.10 18.76 1.66
C PHE A 5 1.40 18.23 2.26
N LEU A 6 1.99 18.95 3.21
CA LEU A 6 3.32 18.63 3.74
C LEU A 6 3.26 18.04 5.15
N ASP A 7 2.24 18.36 5.93
CA ASP A 7 2.18 17.94 7.34
C ASP A 7 2.17 16.42 7.49
N HIS A 8 1.38 15.73 6.66
CA HIS A 8 1.34 14.26 6.69
C HIS A 8 2.64 13.62 6.17
N PRO A 9 3.15 13.94 4.96
CA PRO A 9 4.43 13.40 4.49
C PRO A 9 5.58 13.66 5.47
N ASN A 10 5.67 14.86 6.05
CA ASN A 10 6.70 15.20 7.03
C ASN A 10 6.57 14.39 8.33
N SER A 11 5.34 14.09 8.78
CA SER A 11 5.11 13.27 9.98
C SER A 11 5.63 11.83 9.85
N VAL A 12 5.88 11.37 8.63
CA VAL A 12 6.45 10.05 8.31
C VAL A 12 7.81 10.16 7.62
N CYS A 13 8.50 11.29 7.76
CA CYS A 13 9.85 11.52 7.21
C CYS A 13 9.96 11.37 5.68
N LEU A 14 8.88 11.64 4.94
CA LEU A 14 8.85 11.60 3.47
C LEU A 14 8.66 13.00 2.88
N THR A 15 9.30 13.25 1.74
CA THR A 15 8.90 14.40 0.91
C THR A 15 7.51 14.15 0.31
N TYR A 16 6.80 15.20 -0.10
CA TYR A 16 5.52 15.05 -0.79
C TYR A 16 5.59 14.08 -1.98
N ASN A 17 6.67 14.16 -2.77
CA ASN A 17 6.85 13.32 -3.94
C ASN A 17 7.10 11.84 -3.57
N ASP A 18 7.87 11.59 -2.51
CA ASP A 18 8.14 10.22 -2.05
C ASP A 18 6.87 9.59 -1.47
N HIS A 19 6.13 10.34 -0.65
CA HIS A 19 4.84 9.92 -0.13
C HIS A 19 3.83 9.64 -1.25
N PHE A 20 3.76 10.52 -2.26
CA PHE A 20 2.88 10.33 -3.41
C PHE A 20 3.24 9.07 -4.20
N LYS A 21 4.52 8.86 -4.53
CA LYS A 21 4.97 7.65 -5.24
C LYS A 21 4.69 6.38 -4.45
N LEU A 22 4.94 6.38 -3.14
CA LEU A 22 4.64 5.25 -2.26
C LEU A 22 3.13 4.95 -2.24
N SER A 23 2.30 5.99 -2.09
CA SER A 23 0.83 5.86 -2.10
C SER A 23 0.32 5.31 -3.43
N MET A 24 0.84 5.80 -4.56
CA MET A 24 0.47 5.29 -5.89
C MET A 24 0.90 3.83 -6.10
N LYS A 25 2.06 3.43 -5.57
CA LYS A 25 2.52 2.03 -5.58
C LYS A 25 1.57 1.13 -4.78
N PHE A 26 1.09 1.59 -3.62
CA PHE A 26 0.09 0.85 -2.84
C PHE A 26 -1.25 0.77 -3.56
N SER A 27 -1.73 1.87 -4.13
CA SER A 27 -2.97 1.90 -4.94
C SER A 27 -2.93 0.82 -6.03
N TYR A 28 -1.85 0.78 -6.82
CA TYR A 28 -1.69 -0.22 -7.89
C TYR A 28 -1.70 -1.66 -7.35
N LYS A 29 -1.04 -1.91 -6.22
CA LYS A 29 -1.05 -3.23 -5.58
C LYS A 29 -2.44 -3.61 -5.08
N PHE A 30 -3.17 -2.67 -4.49
CA PHE A 30 -4.54 -2.89 -4.05
C PHE A 30 -5.48 -3.20 -5.22
N ASP A 31 -5.36 -2.49 -6.35
CA ASP A 31 -6.19 -2.74 -7.54
C ASP A 31 -5.98 -4.15 -8.09
N ILE A 32 -4.71 -4.59 -8.22
CA ILE A 32 -4.39 -5.96 -8.65
C ILE A 32 -4.91 -6.99 -7.65
N THR A 33 -4.75 -6.71 -6.36
CA THR A 33 -5.15 -7.65 -5.30
C THR A 33 -6.67 -7.76 -5.22
N SER A 34 -7.39 -6.66 -5.42
CA SER A 34 -8.84 -6.61 -5.57
C SER A 34 -9.31 -7.50 -6.72
N LEU A 35 -8.69 -7.36 -7.90
CA LEU A 35 -8.97 -8.23 -9.05
C LEU A 35 -8.69 -9.71 -8.73
N LYS A 36 -7.55 -10.02 -8.11
CA LYS A 36 -7.22 -11.40 -7.73
C LYS A 36 -8.19 -11.98 -6.70
N ALA A 37 -8.61 -11.19 -5.72
CA ALA A 37 -9.58 -11.60 -4.71
C ALA A 37 -10.95 -11.87 -5.35
N PHE A 38 -11.36 -11.04 -6.32
CA PHE A 38 -12.56 -11.27 -7.12
C PHE A 38 -12.48 -12.58 -7.92
N ILE A 39 -11.34 -12.83 -8.58
CA ILE A 39 -11.12 -14.09 -9.29
C ILE A 39 -11.13 -15.28 -8.32
N HIS A 40 -10.50 -15.17 -7.15
CA HIS A 40 -10.50 -16.22 -6.11
C HIS A 40 -11.91 -16.50 -5.58
N ALA A 41 -12.75 -15.47 -5.42
CA ALA A 41 -14.14 -15.64 -5.01
C ALA A 41 -14.97 -16.43 -6.05
N THR A 42 -14.62 -16.31 -7.34
CA THR A 42 -15.25 -17.09 -8.43
C THR A 42 -14.63 -18.48 -8.58
N PHE A 43 -13.31 -18.57 -8.41
CA PHE A 43 -12.49 -19.76 -8.58
C PHE A 43 -11.57 -19.96 -7.35
N PRO A 44 -12.04 -20.65 -6.30
CA PRO A 44 -11.36 -20.70 -4.99
C PRO A 44 -10.00 -21.39 -5.01
N PHE A 45 -9.62 -22.07 -6.10
CA PHE A 45 -8.31 -22.67 -6.28
C PHE A 45 -7.26 -21.72 -6.86
N MET A 46 -7.64 -20.54 -7.38
CA MET A 46 -6.71 -19.53 -7.89
C MET A 46 -6.39 -18.49 -6.82
N PHE A 47 -5.16 -17.98 -6.77
CA PHE A 47 -4.74 -16.86 -5.90
C PHE A 47 -4.98 -17.03 -4.38
N ILE A 48 -4.97 -18.28 -3.88
CA ILE A 48 -5.32 -18.66 -2.49
C ILE A 48 -4.67 -17.77 -1.41
N LYS A 49 -3.38 -17.41 -1.59
CA LYS A 49 -2.62 -16.64 -0.60
C LYS A 49 -2.41 -15.18 -0.99
N SER A 50 -2.92 -14.74 -2.15
CA SER A 50 -2.51 -13.46 -2.73
C SER A 50 -2.88 -12.26 -1.86
N THR A 51 -4.02 -12.30 -1.17
CA THR A 51 -4.43 -11.21 -0.28
C THR A 51 -3.50 -11.10 0.93
N THR A 52 -3.22 -12.22 1.60
CA THR A 52 -2.34 -12.26 2.79
C THR A 52 -0.91 -11.88 2.44
N GLU A 53 -0.38 -12.38 1.31
CA GLU A 53 0.97 -12.03 0.84
C GLU A 53 1.12 -10.53 0.56
N ILE A 54 0.13 -9.92 -0.10
CA ILE A 54 0.16 -8.47 -0.37
C ILE A 54 0.02 -7.67 0.92
N MET A 55 -0.83 -8.10 1.86
CA MET A 55 -0.99 -7.38 3.12
C MET A 55 0.32 -7.39 3.94
N ASN A 56 1.00 -8.54 4.01
CA ASN A 56 2.30 -8.65 4.67
C ASN A 56 3.36 -7.77 3.99
N ASP A 57 3.40 -7.74 2.66
CA ASP A 57 4.32 -6.88 1.92
C ASP A 57 4.05 -5.39 2.16
N ILE A 58 2.78 -4.97 2.18
CA ILE A 58 2.40 -3.58 2.48
C ILE A 58 2.75 -3.22 3.92
N GLU A 59 2.46 -4.09 4.89
CA GLU A 59 2.82 -3.87 6.29
C GLU A 59 4.33 -3.72 6.47
N ASN A 60 5.13 -4.56 5.80
CA ASN A 60 6.58 -4.45 5.80
C ASN A 60 7.06 -3.13 5.18
N GLN A 61 6.48 -2.72 4.05
CA GLN A 61 6.83 -1.43 3.43
C GLN A 61 6.44 -0.25 4.33
N LEU A 62 5.31 -0.32 5.04
CA LEU A 62 4.93 0.71 6.01
C LEU A 62 5.88 0.76 7.20
N LYS A 63 6.39 -0.38 7.68
CA LYS A 63 7.39 -0.41 8.77
C LYS A 63 8.72 0.20 8.34
N ILE A 64 9.20 -0.14 7.15
CA ILE A 64 10.48 0.37 6.61
C ILE A 64 10.43 1.89 6.37
N ASN A 65 9.27 2.42 5.99
CA ASN A 65 9.11 3.85 5.70
C ASN A 65 8.63 4.68 6.91
N LYS A 66 8.61 4.10 8.12
CA LYS A 66 8.40 4.88 9.35
C LYS A 66 9.73 5.50 9.77
N CYS A 67 9.65 6.69 10.36
CA CYS A 67 10.78 7.24 11.10
C CYS A 67 11.10 6.26 12.26
N ASP A 68 12.37 5.89 12.42
CA ASP A 68 12.88 5.17 13.59
C ASP A 68 12.70 5.99 14.88
#